data_AF-A0A4P5PAP3-F1
#
_entry.id   AF-A0A4P5PAP3-F1
#
_cell.length_a   1.000
_cell.length_b   1.000
_cell.length_c   1.000
_cell.angle_alpha   90.00
_cell.angle_beta   90.00
_cell.angle_gamma   90.00
#
_symmetry.space_group_name_H-M   'P 1'
#
loop_
_entity.id
_entity.type
_entity.pdbx_description
1 polymer ?
#
loop_
_entity_poly.entity_id
_entity_poly.type
_entity_poly.pdbx_seq_one_letter_code
_entity_poly.pdbx_strand_id
1 'polypeptide(L)'
;MDTALVLKKRYREGLASSFLDAKHLLETSTIVQTLLSETYRTDTFTGLRKLEYLLIELSEIPFTYHLEPTKKMLSDLVHFTKQEEGFSLTGTIDGVLACHHAMITLIMIRFGEEKWAKHGIDWILRYQITSRDEPCHWKGTALFERFGGCIGRTPCYDGLVKAMTALSEYQSIYGKTEEISGKLGQGIESILDHRVFCHRNSTEPIHSDMTKLFYPYPYRTNLIETLKLSQFHNSLL
;
A
#
# COMPACT_ATOMS: atom_id res chain seq x y z
N MET A 1 26.98 5.91 3.27
CA MET A 1 25.74 5.20 2.87
C MET A 1 25.00 4.85 4.14
N ASP A 2 23.70 5.16 4.23
CA ASP A 2 22.91 4.84 5.43
C ASP A 2 22.84 3.32 5.68
N THR A 3 22.87 2.88 6.94
CA THR A 3 22.92 1.46 7.30
C THR A 3 21.62 0.71 7.04
N ALA A 4 20.47 1.37 6.94
CA ALA A 4 19.23 0.75 6.49
C ALA A 4 19.31 0.37 5.00
N LEU A 5 20.00 1.17 4.18
CA LEU A 5 20.24 0.83 2.77
C LEU A 5 21.19 -0.37 2.64
N VAL A 6 22.24 -0.42 3.47
CA VAL A 6 23.14 -1.59 3.58
C VAL A 6 22.33 -2.83 3.93
N LEU A 7 21.47 -2.75 4.95
CA LEU A 7 20.60 -3.84 5.39
C LEU A 7 19.68 -4.31 4.26
N LYS A 8 19.01 -3.39 3.57
CA LYS A 8 18.11 -3.72 2.46
C LYS A 8 18.83 -4.45 1.32
N LYS A 9 20.07 -4.04 1.01
CA LYS A 9 20.91 -4.74 0.04
C LYS A 9 21.25 -6.15 0.51
N ARG A 10 21.75 -6.30 1.75
CA ARG A 10 22.11 -7.61 2.33
C ARG A 10 20.92 -8.56 2.39
N TYR A 11 19.75 -8.07 2.77
CA TYR A 11 18.52 -8.87 2.80
C TYR A 11 18.17 -9.43 1.42
N ARG A 12 18.24 -8.60 0.36
CA ARG A 12 18.02 -9.05 -1.03
C ARG A 12 19.04 -10.07 -1.51
N GLU A 13 20.28 -9.98 -1.02
CA GLU A 13 21.36 -10.92 -1.34
C GLU A 13 21.32 -12.18 -0.45
N GLY A 14 20.35 -12.31 0.46
CA GLY A 14 20.26 -13.42 1.42
C GLY A 14 21.32 -13.41 2.52
N LEU A 15 22.05 -12.29 2.69
CA LEU A 15 23.15 -12.10 3.65
C LEU A 15 22.71 -11.52 5.01
N ALA A 16 21.42 -11.30 5.19
CA ALA A 16 20.80 -10.90 6.46
C ALA A 16 19.45 -11.61 6.55
N SER A 17 19.33 -12.59 7.46
CA SER A 17 18.16 -13.45 7.57
C SER A 17 17.46 -13.36 8.92
N SER A 18 18.03 -12.62 9.88
CA SER A 18 17.46 -12.49 11.22
C SER A 18 17.48 -11.05 11.73
N PHE A 19 16.62 -10.76 12.70
CA PHE A 19 16.66 -9.48 13.41
C PHE A 19 17.99 -9.26 14.15
N LEU A 20 18.65 -10.32 14.62
CA LEU A 20 19.95 -10.21 15.30
C LEU A 20 21.01 -9.62 14.37
N ASP A 21 21.01 -10.00 13.09
CA ASP A 21 21.92 -9.47 12.06
C ASP A 21 21.58 -8.02 11.70
N ALA A 22 20.29 -7.68 11.76
CA ALA A 22 19.76 -6.39 11.32
C ALA A 22 19.82 -5.31 12.41
N LYS A 23 19.75 -5.70 13.69
CA LYS A 23 19.52 -4.80 14.82
C LYS A 23 20.51 -3.64 14.85
N HIS A 24 21.81 -3.93 14.78
CA HIS A 24 22.83 -2.88 14.80
C HIS A 24 22.68 -1.91 13.62
N LEU A 25 22.42 -2.43 12.41
CA LEU A 25 22.24 -1.61 11.21
C LEU A 25 20.99 -0.73 11.29
N LEU A 26 19.91 -1.21 11.92
CA LEU A 26 18.71 -0.42 12.17
C LEU A 26 18.96 0.67 13.22
N GLU A 27 19.61 0.33 14.33
CA GLU A 27 19.90 1.25 15.43
C GLU A 27 20.84 2.40 15.02
N THR A 28 21.77 2.16 14.09
CA THR A 28 22.70 3.18 13.58
C THR A 28 22.20 3.92 12.34
N SER A 29 21.02 3.58 11.81
CA SER A 29 20.49 4.21 10.60
C SER A 29 19.93 5.59 10.93
N THR A 30 20.46 6.62 10.29
CA THR A 30 19.92 7.98 10.41
C THR A 30 18.52 8.04 9.81
N ILE A 31 18.26 7.35 8.70
CA ILE A 31 16.93 7.29 8.08
C ILE A 31 15.90 6.69 9.04
N VAL A 32 16.19 5.53 9.65
CA VAL A 32 15.28 4.90 10.61
C VAL A 32 15.05 5.81 11.82
N GLN A 33 16.11 6.40 12.37
CA GLN A 33 15.98 7.34 13.49
C GLN A 33 15.11 8.55 13.13
N THR A 34 15.29 9.14 11.95
CA THR A 34 14.46 10.24 11.46
C THR A 34 12.99 9.82 11.40
N LEU A 35 12.67 8.71 10.73
CA LEU A 35 11.29 8.22 10.60
C LEU A 35 10.63 7.94 11.95
N LEU A 36 11.36 7.36 12.91
CA LEU A 36 10.84 7.07 14.24
C LEU A 36 10.71 8.30 15.14
N SER A 37 11.46 9.36 14.86
CA SER A 37 11.40 10.63 15.61
C SER A 37 10.27 11.57 15.15
N GLU A 38 9.70 11.32 13.97
CA GLU A 38 8.65 12.14 13.41
C GLU A 38 7.38 12.10 14.26
N THR A 39 6.87 13.27 14.62
CA THR A 39 5.62 13.38 15.38
C THR A 39 4.41 13.20 14.47
N TYR A 40 3.39 12.50 14.93
CA TYR A 40 2.11 12.36 14.24
C TYR A 40 0.95 12.55 15.20
N ARG A 41 -0.22 12.82 14.62
CA ARG A 41 -1.49 12.97 15.34
C ARG A 41 -2.39 11.81 14.98
N THR A 42 -3.20 11.35 15.93
CA THR A 42 -4.16 10.26 15.70
C THR A 42 -5.61 10.73 15.66
N ASP A 43 -5.85 12.00 16.00
CA ASP A 43 -7.17 12.63 16.08
C ASP A 43 -7.58 13.40 14.82
N THR A 44 -6.76 13.33 13.77
CA THR A 44 -7.01 14.03 12.50
C THR A 44 -6.69 13.14 11.31
N PHE A 45 -7.44 13.32 10.22
CA PHE A 45 -7.18 12.63 8.95
C PHE A 45 -5.74 12.84 8.46
N THR A 46 -5.24 14.08 8.52
CA THR A 46 -3.88 14.41 8.07
C THR A 46 -2.80 13.81 8.98
N GLY A 47 -3.08 13.71 10.28
CA GLY A 47 -2.21 13.04 11.24
C GLY A 47 -2.11 11.53 10.99
N LEU A 48 -3.25 10.85 10.83
CA LEU A 48 -3.29 9.41 10.53
C LEU A 48 -2.68 9.12 9.16
N ARG A 49 -2.87 10.00 8.17
CA ARG A 49 -2.17 9.93 6.89
C ARG A 49 -0.65 10.04 7.03
N LYS A 50 -0.15 10.89 7.94
CA LYS A 50 1.29 10.97 8.22
C LYS A 50 1.79 9.67 8.85
N LEU A 51 1.06 9.12 9.82
CA LEU A 51 1.40 7.84 10.45
C LEU A 51 1.45 6.69 9.43
N GLU A 52 0.42 6.56 8.59
CA GLU A 52 0.38 5.62 7.46
C GLU A 52 1.60 5.79 6.56
N TYR A 53 1.95 7.02 6.21
CA TYR A 53 3.09 7.31 5.34
C TYR A 53 4.45 6.93 5.97
N LEU A 54 4.65 7.23 7.25
CA LEU A 54 5.86 6.80 7.97
C LEU A 54 5.96 5.27 8.04
N LEU A 55 4.85 4.58 8.27
CA LEU A 55 4.83 3.12 8.35
C LEU A 55 5.07 2.45 6.99
N ILE A 56 4.58 3.01 5.88
CA ILE A 56 4.92 2.45 4.56
C ILE A 56 6.40 2.63 4.24
N GLU A 57 7.02 3.75 4.63
CA GLU A 57 8.46 3.96 4.48
C GLU A 57 9.27 2.99 5.36
N LEU A 58 8.85 2.78 6.60
CA LEU A 58 9.48 1.78 7.48
C LEU A 58 9.32 0.35 6.95
N SER A 59 8.18 0.02 6.34
CA SER A 59 7.90 -1.31 5.76
C SER A 59 8.83 -1.68 4.60
N GLU A 60 9.47 -0.68 3.98
CA GLU A 60 10.46 -0.89 2.91
C GLU A 60 11.83 -1.30 3.43
N ILE A 61 12.07 -1.19 4.74
CA ILE A 61 13.32 -1.54 5.40
C ILE A 61 13.09 -2.86 6.15
N PRO A 62 13.84 -3.94 5.82
CA PRO A 62 13.67 -5.23 6.47
C PRO A 62 13.81 -5.14 7.99
N PHE A 63 13.02 -5.94 8.70
CA PHE A 63 13.07 -6.12 10.16
C PHE A 63 12.71 -4.90 11.02
N THR A 64 12.25 -3.77 10.44
CA THR A 64 11.82 -2.59 11.23
C THR A 64 10.64 -2.88 12.15
N TYR A 65 9.75 -3.82 11.79
CA TYR A 65 8.66 -4.27 12.66
C TYR A 65 9.13 -4.74 14.04
N HIS A 66 10.36 -5.24 14.18
CA HIS A 66 10.88 -5.69 15.47
C HIS A 66 11.26 -4.54 16.43
N LEU A 67 11.28 -3.29 15.95
CA LEU A 67 11.53 -2.11 16.77
C LEU A 67 10.25 -1.73 17.52
N GLU A 68 10.34 -1.60 18.84
CA GLU A 68 9.18 -1.25 19.69
C GLU A 68 8.45 0.03 19.26
N PRO A 69 9.11 1.12 18.85
CA PRO A 69 8.42 2.30 18.32
C PRO A 69 7.58 1.98 17.07
N THR A 70 8.06 1.10 16.19
CA THR A 70 7.33 0.70 14.96
C THR A 70 6.09 -0.11 15.31
N LYS A 71 6.19 -1.05 16.26
CA LYS A 71 5.03 -1.81 16.75
C LYS A 71 3.97 -0.90 17.36
N LYS A 72 4.41 0.09 18.15
CA LYS A 72 3.49 1.09 18.72
C LYS A 72 2.77 1.89 17.62
N MET A 73 3.53 2.40 16.65
CA MET A 73 2.96 3.12 15.51
C MET A 73 1.94 2.27 14.74
N LEU A 74 2.25 0.99 14.51
CA LEU A 74 1.35 0.06 13.84
C LEU A 74 0.08 -0.20 14.65
N SER A 75 0.22 -0.40 15.97
CA SER A 75 -0.92 -0.57 16.88
C SER A 75 -1.83 0.67 16.87
N ASP A 76 -1.25 1.87 16.90
CA ASP A 76 -2.01 3.12 16.80
C ASP A 76 -2.74 3.18 15.45
N LEU A 77 -2.07 2.89 14.33
CA LEU A 77 -2.69 2.89 13.01
C LEU A 77 -3.90 1.94 12.97
N VAL A 78 -3.76 0.70 13.44
CA VAL A 78 -4.87 -0.27 13.48
C VAL A 78 -6.00 0.24 14.37
N HIS A 79 -5.69 0.71 15.58
CA HIS A 79 -6.70 1.16 16.54
C HIS A 79 -7.58 2.28 15.97
N PHE A 80 -6.98 3.27 15.32
CA PHE A 80 -7.70 4.45 14.82
C PHE A 80 -8.31 4.29 13.43
N THR A 81 -7.91 3.27 12.66
CA THR A 81 -8.37 3.11 11.27
C THR A 81 -9.27 1.91 11.04
N LYS A 82 -9.16 0.86 11.87
CA LYS A 82 -9.93 -0.38 11.68
C LYS A 82 -11.43 -0.09 11.66
N GLN A 83 -12.11 -0.65 10.67
CA GLN A 83 -13.57 -0.77 10.62
C GLN A 83 -13.98 -2.24 10.72
N GLU A 84 -15.28 -2.52 10.73
CA GLU A 84 -15.81 -3.89 10.62
C GLU A 84 -15.27 -4.58 9.35
N GLU A 85 -15.19 -3.83 8.25
CA GLU A 85 -14.58 -4.25 7.00
C GLU A 85 -13.61 -3.17 6.52
N GLY A 86 -12.36 -3.56 6.25
CA GLY A 86 -11.31 -2.66 5.81
C GLY A 86 -10.88 -1.58 6.82
N PHE A 87 -10.38 -0.46 6.28
CA PHE A 87 -9.66 0.58 7.01
C PHE A 87 -10.03 1.98 6.51
N SER A 88 -10.15 2.93 7.43
CA SER A 88 -10.52 4.32 7.16
C SER A 88 -9.67 5.30 7.98
N LEU A 89 -9.02 6.26 7.32
CA LEU A 89 -8.27 7.31 7.99
C LEU A 89 -9.15 8.36 8.69
N THR A 90 -10.48 8.30 8.56
CA THR A 90 -11.39 9.13 9.35
C THR A 90 -11.93 8.41 10.57
N GLY A 91 -11.60 7.12 10.75
CA GLY A 91 -12.17 6.28 11.80
C GLY A 91 -13.65 5.92 11.59
N THR A 92 -14.23 6.25 10.43
CA THR A 92 -15.63 5.95 10.10
C THR A 92 -15.75 5.18 8.79
N ILE A 93 -16.78 4.35 8.67
CA ILE A 93 -17.08 3.58 7.45
C ILE A 93 -17.24 4.49 6.22
N ASP A 94 -17.78 5.69 6.41
CA ASP A 94 -17.96 6.67 5.34
C ASP A 94 -16.64 7.15 4.76
N GLY A 95 -15.56 7.19 5.54
CA GLY A 95 -14.28 7.78 5.09
C GLY A 95 -13.29 6.81 4.47
N VAL A 96 -13.70 5.59 4.10
CA VAL A 96 -12.84 4.67 3.36
C VAL A 96 -12.48 5.25 2.00
N LEU A 97 -11.19 5.28 1.71
CA LEU A 97 -10.62 5.69 0.44
C LEU A 97 -9.73 4.56 -0.08
N ALA A 98 -9.89 4.18 -1.34
CA ALA A 98 -9.27 2.99 -1.91
C ALA A 98 -7.74 2.97 -1.77
N CYS A 99 -7.07 4.09 -2.07
CA CYS A 99 -5.60 4.17 -2.00
C CYS A 99 -5.06 4.01 -0.58
N HIS A 100 -5.66 4.70 0.40
CA HIS A 100 -5.26 4.61 1.81
C HIS A 100 -5.56 3.24 2.40
N HIS A 101 -6.76 2.71 2.12
CA HIS A 101 -7.09 1.35 2.51
C HIS A 101 -6.03 0.34 2.02
N ALA A 102 -5.67 0.41 0.73
CA ALA A 102 -4.66 -0.47 0.15
C ALA A 102 -3.26 -0.26 0.75
N MET A 103 -2.88 0.98 1.07
CA MET A 103 -1.61 1.27 1.76
C MET A 103 -1.55 0.65 3.15
N ILE A 104 -2.60 0.79 3.95
CA ILE A 104 -2.68 0.16 5.27
C ILE A 104 -2.59 -1.36 5.13
N THR A 105 -3.31 -1.96 4.19
CA THR A 105 -3.22 -3.39 3.89
C THR A 105 -1.79 -3.81 3.53
N LEU A 106 -1.10 -3.04 2.70
CA LEU A 106 0.28 -3.28 2.29
C LEU A 106 1.27 -3.21 3.47
N ILE A 107 1.06 -2.27 4.39
CA ILE A 107 1.83 -2.18 5.65
C ILE A 107 1.67 -3.47 6.47
N MET A 108 0.43 -3.96 6.63
CA MET A 108 0.15 -5.20 7.38
C MET A 108 0.84 -6.41 6.74
N ILE A 109 0.78 -6.52 5.41
CA ILE A 109 1.43 -7.58 4.64
C ILE A 109 2.93 -7.61 4.94
N ARG A 110 3.59 -6.46 4.79
CA ARG A 110 5.05 -6.33 4.89
C ARG A 110 5.59 -6.48 6.30
N PHE A 111 4.77 -6.18 7.30
CA PHE A 111 5.10 -6.42 8.71
C PHE A 111 4.71 -7.82 9.20
N GLY A 112 4.13 -8.66 8.35
CA GLY A 112 3.76 -10.04 8.72
C GLY A 112 2.52 -10.13 9.62
N GLU A 113 1.69 -9.09 9.65
CA GLU A 113 0.44 -9.06 10.41
C GLU A 113 -0.69 -9.75 9.62
N GLU A 114 -0.58 -11.07 9.44
CA GLU A 114 -1.43 -11.88 8.56
C GLU A 114 -2.93 -11.64 8.79
N LYS A 115 -3.37 -11.56 10.04
CA LYS A 115 -4.77 -11.29 10.38
C LYS A 115 -5.26 -9.97 9.79
N TRP A 116 -4.48 -8.91 9.90
CA TRP A 116 -4.83 -7.58 9.41
C TRP A 116 -4.60 -7.43 7.91
N ALA A 117 -3.60 -8.13 7.38
CA ALA A 117 -3.40 -8.27 5.94
C ALA A 117 -4.63 -8.91 5.29
N LYS A 118 -5.11 -10.04 5.82
CA LYS A 118 -6.32 -10.71 5.33
C LYS A 118 -7.56 -9.81 5.45
N HIS A 119 -7.73 -9.11 6.57
CA HIS A 119 -8.83 -8.14 6.75
C HIS A 119 -8.88 -7.08 5.64
N GLY A 120 -7.70 -6.59 5.22
CA GLY A 120 -7.58 -5.66 4.10
C GLY A 120 -7.81 -6.29 2.74
N ILE A 121 -7.22 -7.46 2.50
CA ILE A 121 -7.38 -8.19 1.24
C ILE A 121 -8.84 -8.56 0.99
N ASP A 122 -9.56 -9.00 2.03
CA ASP A 122 -10.98 -9.34 1.91
C ASP A 122 -11.84 -8.12 1.52
N TRP A 123 -11.45 -6.91 1.91
CA TRP A 123 -12.10 -5.68 1.45
C TRP A 123 -11.78 -5.40 -0.02
N ILE A 124 -10.50 -5.54 -0.43
CA ILE A 124 -10.08 -5.33 -1.83
C ILE A 124 -10.83 -6.27 -2.78
N LEU A 125 -10.90 -7.57 -2.44
CA LEU A 125 -11.60 -8.56 -3.27
C LEU A 125 -13.08 -8.22 -3.44
N ARG A 126 -13.74 -7.78 -2.36
CA ARG A 126 -15.18 -7.49 -2.36
C ARG A 126 -15.57 -6.15 -2.97
N TYR A 127 -14.75 -5.10 -2.79
CA TYR A 127 -15.19 -3.73 -3.04
C TYR A 127 -14.35 -2.95 -4.04
N GLN A 128 -13.07 -3.30 -4.25
CA GLN A 128 -12.26 -2.59 -5.23
C GLN A 128 -12.73 -2.95 -6.64
N ILE A 129 -13.33 -2.00 -7.36
CA ILE A 129 -13.66 -2.22 -8.77
C ILE A 129 -12.39 -2.16 -9.62
N THR A 130 -12.37 -2.92 -10.71
CA THR A 130 -11.24 -3.01 -11.65
C THR A 130 -11.59 -2.49 -13.02
N SER A 131 -12.89 -2.47 -13.36
CA SER A 131 -13.37 -2.12 -14.69
C SER A 131 -14.36 -0.97 -14.66
N ARG A 132 -14.61 -0.40 -15.86
CA ARG A 132 -15.56 0.68 -16.03
C ARG A 132 -16.99 0.16 -15.89
N ASP A 133 -17.85 0.95 -15.24
CA ASP A 133 -19.26 0.67 -14.98
C ASP A 133 -19.51 -0.61 -14.14
N GLU A 134 -18.47 -1.18 -13.51
CA GLU A 134 -18.60 -2.22 -12.49
C GLU A 134 -19.25 -1.61 -11.22
N PRO A 135 -20.34 -2.19 -10.71
CA PRO A 135 -20.96 -1.68 -9.50
C PRO A 135 -20.09 -1.98 -8.28
N CYS A 136 -19.89 -0.98 -7.42
CA CYS A 136 -19.36 -1.19 -6.07
C CYS A 136 -20.50 -1.19 -5.06
N HIS A 137 -20.53 -2.19 -4.19
CA HIS A 137 -21.54 -2.34 -3.14
C HIS A 137 -21.09 -1.84 -1.77
N TRP A 138 -20.00 -1.05 -1.71
CA TRP A 138 -19.58 -0.39 -0.48
C TRP A 138 -20.63 0.62 -0.02
N LYS A 139 -20.90 0.69 1.28
CA LYS A 139 -21.96 1.56 1.83
C LYS A 139 -21.48 2.96 2.22
N GLY A 140 -20.18 3.13 2.46
CA GLY A 140 -19.62 4.42 2.87
C GLY A 140 -19.52 5.42 1.72
N THR A 141 -19.84 6.68 1.99
CA THR A 141 -20.05 7.69 0.94
C THR A 141 -18.77 8.32 0.37
N ALA A 142 -17.69 8.48 1.13
CA ALA A 142 -16.49 9.19 0.66
C ALA A 142 -15.81 8.47 -0.50
N LEU A 143 -15.99 7.14 -0.63
CA LEU A 143 -15.49 6.36 -1.76
C LEU A 143 -16.08 6.84 -3.09
N PHE A 144 -17.29 7.42 -3.08
CA PHE A 144 -18.00 7.90 -4.27
C PHE A 144 -17.89 9.41 -4.47
N GLU A 145 -17.72 10.19 -3.40
CA GLU A 145 -17.85 11.65 -3.45
C GLU A 145 -16.54 12.41 -3.20
N ARG A 146 -15.65 11.89 -2.35
CA ARG A 146 -14.50 12.64 -1.86
C ARG A 146 -13.36 12.61 -2.88
N PHE A 147 -12.73 13.76 -3.12
CA PHE A 147 -11.63 13.94 -4.07
C PHE A 147 -11.93 13.52 -5.52
N GLY A 148 -13.21 13.61 -5.94
CA GLY A 148 -13.65 13.19 -7.27
C GLY A 148 -14.11 11.73 -7.36
N GLY A 149 -14.17 11.01 -6.23
CA GLY A 149 -14.61 9.63 -6.14
C GLY A 149 -13.49 8.63 -6.43
N CYS A 150 -13.23 7.72 -5.49
CA CYS A 150 -12.34 6.59 -5.69
C CYS A 150 -13.00 5.51 -6.57
N ILE A 151 -14.33 5.42 -6.51
CA ILE A 151 -15.14 4.49 -7.26
C ILE A 151 -16.31 5.29 -7.84
N GLY A 152 -16.09 5.85 -9.04
CA GLY A 152 -17.13 6.43 -9.88
C GLY A 152 -17.55 5.44 -10.97
N ARG A 153 -17.74 5.92 -12.20
CA ARG A 153 -17.89 5.04 -13.38
C ARG A 153 -16.61 4.27 -13.72
N THR A 154 -15.47 4.67 -13.19
CA THR A 154 -14.17 4.02 -13.41
C THR A 154 -13.41 4.10 -12.08
N PRO A 155 -12.66 3.06 -11.69
CA PRO A 155 -11.82 3.15 -10.50
C PRO A 155 -10.83 4.32 -10.61
N CYS A 156 -10.55 4.98 -9.50
CA CYS A 156 -9.41 5.89 -9.46
C CYS A 156 -8.12 5.09 -9.66
N TYR A 157 -7.22 5.65 -10.45
CA TYR A 157 -6.00 4.95 -10.85
C TYR A 157 -5.09 4.65 -9.66
N ASP A 158 -4.95 5.61 -8.74
CA ASP A 158 -4.15 5.47 -7.52
C ASP A 158 -4.64 4.31 -6.65
N GLY A 159 -5.95 4.20 -6.44
CA GLY A 159 -6.56 3.12 -5.67
C GLY A 159 -6.36 1.77 -6.34
N LEU A 160 -6.55 1.70 -7.66
CA LEU A 160 -6.35 0.50 -8.45
C LEU A 160 -4.92 -0.04 -8.34
N VAL A 161 -3.91 0.79 -8.63
CA VAL A 161 -2.50 0.36 -8.59
C VAL A 161 -2.10 -0.13 -7.20
N LYS A 162 -2.50 0.58 -6.14
CA LYS A 162 -2.15 0.19 -4.76
C LYS A 162 -2.87 -1.07 -4.32
N ALA A 163 -4.14 -1.25 -4.68
CA ALA A 163 -4.88 -2.47 -4.38
C ALA A 163 -4.27 -3.68 -5.07
N MET A 164 -3.89 -3.55 -6.35
CA MET A 164 -3.24 -4.65 -7.08
C MET A 164 -1.84 -4.95 -6.53
N THR A 165 -1.11 -3.94 -6.07
CA THR A 165 0.17 -4.14 -5.35
C THR A 165 -0.03 -4.94 -4.07
N ALA A 166 -1.04 -4.62 -3.27
CA ALA A 166 -1.37 -5.37 -2.06
C ALA A 166 -1.77 -6.82 -2.36
N LEU A 167 -2.63 -7.06 -3.36
CA LEU A 167 -2.99 -8.42 -3.80
C LEU A 167 -1.75 -9.21 -4.24
N SER A 168 -0.87 -8.59 -5.03
CA SER A 168 0.33 -9.24 -5.54
C SER A 168 1.32 -9.60 -4.43
N GLU A 169 1.60 -8.71 -3.49
CA GLU A 169 2.50 -9.00 -2.36
C GLU A 169 1.89 -10.02 -1.40
N TYR A 170 0.58 -9.92 -1.12
CA TYR A 170 -0.12 -10.93 -0.32
C TYR A 170 -0.02 -12.31 -0.96
N GLN A 171 -0.28 -12.40 -2.27
CA GLN A 171 -0.16 -13.66 -3.01
C GLN A 171 1.25 -14.25 -2.93
N SER A 172 2.28 -13.41 -3.02
CA SER A 172 3.68 -13.85 -2.95
C SER A 172 4.08 -14.39 -1.57
N ILE A 173 3.48 -13.89 -0.49
CA ILE A 173 3.85 -14.23 0.90
C ILE A 173 2.96 -15.34 1.46
N TYR A 174 1.65 -15.24 1.25
CA TYR A 174 0.64 -16.11 1.87
C TYR A 174 0.02 -17.13 0.89
N GLY A 175 0.38 -17.04 -0.40
CA GLY A 175 -0.01 -18.00 -1.43
C GLY A 175 -1.15 -17.55 -2.34
N LYS A 176 -1.34 -18.32 -3.41
CA LYS A 176 -2.28 -18.06 -4.50
C LYS A 176 -3.66 -18.66 -4.24
N THR A 177 -4.70 -17.88 -4.53
CA THR A 177 -6.07 -18.38 -4.69
C THR A 177 -6.62 -17.94 -6.06
N GLU A 178 -7.61 -18.65 -6.57
CA GLU A 178 -8.27 -18.27 -7.84
C GLU A 178 -8.89 -16.88 -7.78
N GLU A 179 -9.50 -16.54 -6.64
CA GLU A 179 -10.12 -15.23 -6.42
C GLU A 179 -9.10 -14.10 -6.46
N ILE A 180 -7.97 -14.24 -5.75
CA ILE A 180 -6.88 -13.26 -5.74
C ILE A 180 -6.29 -13.12 -7.15
N SER A 181 -6.00 -14.23 -7.82
CA SER A 181 -5.43 -14.21 -9.17
C SER A 181 -6.38 -13.61 -10.20
N GLY A 182 -7.67 -13.93 -10.11
CA GLY A 182 -8.69 -13.37 -11.00
C GLY A 182 -8.80 -11.86 -10.84
N LYS A 183 -8.92 -11.37 -9.60
CA LYS A 183 -9.01 -9.94 -9.30
C LYS A 183 -7.74 -9.19 -9.70
N LEU A 184 -6.56 -9.76 -9.42
CA LEU A 184 -5.26 -9.21 -9.80
C LEU A 184 -5.12 -9.12 -11.33
N GLY A 185 -5.52 -10.17 -12.06
CA GLY A 185 -5.50 -10.18 -13.52
C GLY A 185 -6.35 -9.07 -14.13
N GLN A 186 -7.61 -8.93 -13.68
CA GLN A 186 -8.52 -7.88 -14.13
C GLN A 186 -7.97 -6.47 -13.88
N GLY A 187 -7.40 -6.24 -12.68
CA GLY A 187 -6.80 -4.94 -12.37
C GLY A 187 -5.54 -4.63 -13.19
N ILE A 188 -4.72 -5.64 -13.48
CA ILE A 188 -3.55 -5.49 -14.37
C ILE A 188 -4.00 -5.16 -15.79
N GLU A 189 -5.01 -5.84 -16.35
CA GLU A 189 -5.56 -5.50 -17.67
C GLU A 189 -6.04 -4.05 -17.72
N SER A 190 -6.73 -3.59 -16.67
CA SER A 190 -7.19 -2.20 -16.56
C SER A 190 -6.03 -1.18 -16.49
N ILE A 191 -4.93 -1.53 -15.82
CA ILE A 191 -3.70 -0.72 -15.79
C ILE A 191 -3.02 -0.69 -17.17
N LEU A 192 -3.01 -1.82 -17.88
CA LEU A 192 -2.43 -1.91 -19.22
C LEU A 192 -3.24 -1.14 -20.27
N ASP A 193 -4.57 -1.07 -20.11
CA ASP A 193 -5.45 -0.19 -20.90
C ASP A 193 -5.05 1.29 -20.78
N HIS A 194 -4.45 1.68 -19.66
CA HIS A 194 -3.88 3.01 -19.42
C HIS A 194 -2.44 3.14 -19.89
N ARG A 195 -1.89 2.15 -20.60
CA ARG A 195 -0.48 2.10 -20.99
C ARG A 195 0.44 2.40 -19.80
N VAL A 196 0.11 1.85 -18.63
CA VAL A 196 0.86 1.93 -17.37
C VAL A 196 0.86 3.32 -16.70
N PHE A 197 0.74 4.43 -17.41
CA PHE A 197 0.77 5.75 -16.77
C PHE A 197 0.03 6.86 -17.51
N CYS A 198 -0.57 6.55 -18.66
CA CYS A 198 -1.28 7.49 -19.51
C CYS A 198 -2.80 7.36 -19.35
N HIS A 199 -3.54 8.34 -19.84
CA HIS A 199 -4.96 8.10 -20.10
C HIS A 199 -5.14 7.10 -21.25
N ARG A 200 -6.22 6.30 -21.19
CA ARG A 200 -6.52 5.24 -22.19
C ARG A 200 -6.39 5.71 -23.64
N ASN A 201 -6.94 6.89 -23.94
CA ASN A 201 -7.01 7.45 -25.30
C ASN A 201 -6.15 8.72 -25.48
N SER A 202 -5.19 8.98 -24.59
CA SER A 202 -4.33 10.17 -24.68
C SER A 202 -2.93 9.87 -24.18
N THR A 203 -1.90 10.35 -24.86
CA THR A 203 -0.49 10.21 -24.42
C THR A 203 -0.17 11.02 -23.16
N GLU A 204 -1.09 11.87 -22.72
CA GLU A 204 -0.96 12.59 -21.47
C GLU A 204 -0.91 11.63 -20.27
N PRO A 205 0.01 11.84 -19.33
CA PRO A 205 0.02 11.12 -18.06
C PRO A 205 -1.28 11.32 -17.28
N ILE A 206 -1.68 10.32 -16.48
CA ILE A 206 -2.91 10.38 -15.65
C ILE A 206 -2.87 11.56 -14.67
N HIS A 207 -1.67 11.91 -14.19
CA HIS A 207 -1.37 13.15 -13.49
C HIS A 207 0.07 13.57 -13.78
N SER A 208 0.34 14.88 -13.67
CA SER A 208 1.62 15.49 -14.06
C SER A 208 2.84 14.97 -13.28
N ASP A 209 2.63 14.34 -12.13
CA ASP A 209 3.67 13.78 -11.28
C ASP A 209 3.91 12.27 -11.47
N MET A 210 3.22 11.61 -12.41
CA MET A 210 3.41 10.17 -12.69
C MET A 210 4.85 9.78 -13.01
N THR A 211 5.65 10.69 -13.58
CA THR A 211 7.05 10.44 -13.96
C THR A 211 8.05 10.88 -12.89
N LYS A 212 7.60 11.36 -11.72
CA LYS A 212 8.49 11.68 -10.60
C LYS A 212 9.06 10.39 -10.01
N LEU A 213 10.38 10.30 -9.97
CA LEU A 213 11.11 9.15 -9.44
C LEU A 213 11.17 9.18 -7.91
N PHE A 214 10.05 8.91 -7.26
CA PHE A 214 9.90 8.91 -5.80
C PHE A 214 9.23 7.61 -5.34
N TYR A 215 9.70 7.00 -4.25
CA TYR A 215 9.12 5.75 -3.77
C TYR A 215 9.44 5.53 -2.27
N PRO A 216 8.50 5.03 -1.46
CA PRO A 216 7.09 4.78 -1.78
C PRO A 216 6.34 6.10 -2.05
N TYR A 217 5.45 6.13 -3.03
CA TYR A 217 4.66 7.35 -3.26
C TYR A 217 3.53 7.38 -2.21
N PRO A 218 3.07 8.55 -1.74
CA PRO A 218 2.00 8.64 -0.72
C PRO A 218 0.66 8.08 -1.24
N TYR A 219 -0.46 8.76 -0.99
CA TYR A 219 -1.78 8.32 -1.47
C TYR A 219 -1.91 8.25 -3.00
N ARG A 220 -1.10 9.00 -3.75
CA ARG A 220 -1.00 8.88 -5.21
C ARG A 220 -0.09 7.73 -5.63
N THR A 221 -0.11 7.38 -6.90
CA THR A 221 0.85 6.45 -7.49
C THR A 221 1.80 7.13 -8.47
N ASN A 222 2.77 6.37 -8.99
CA ASN A 222 3.66 6.82 -10.04
C ASN A 222 4.14 5.63 -10.89
N LEU A 223 4.99 5.94 -11.87
CA LEU A 223 5.55 4.95 -12.78
C LEU A 223 6.36 3.87 -12.05
N ILE A 224 7.10 4.21 -10.99
CA ILE A 224 7.90 3.23 -10.23
C ILE A 224 6.99 2.20 -9.55
N GLU A 225 5.95 2.65 -8.87
CA GLU A 225 4.98 1.76 -8.21
C GLU A 225 4.28 0.86 -9.23
N THR A 226 3.84 1.43 -10.35
CA THR A 226 3.11 0.68 -11.37
C THR A 226 4.01 -0.36 -12.07
N LEU A 227 5.26 -0.04 -12.36
CA LEU A 227 6.20 -0.99 -12.98
C LEU A 227 6.61 -2.11 -12.03
N LYS A 228 6.72 -1.83 -10.72
CA LYS A 228 6.99 -2.87 -9.71
C LYS A 228 5.89 -3.94 -9.71
N LEU A 229 4.63 -3.55 -9.83
CA LEU A 229 3.51 -4.48 -9.94
C LEU A 229 3.67 -5.43 -11.14
N SER A 230 4.05 -4.91 -12.31
CA SER A 230 4.22 -5.72 -13.53
C SER A 230 5.37 -6.73 -13.45
N GLN A 231 6.41 -6.45 -12.65
CA GLN A 231 7.51 -7.40 -12.43
C GLN A 231 7.03 -8.64 -11.66
N PHE A 232 6.12 -8.46 -10.69
CA PHE A 232 5.56 -9.60 -9.95
C PHE A 232 4.68 -10.49 -10.83
N HIS A 233 3.91 -9.92 -11.76
CA HIS A 233 3.06 -10.70 -12.66
C HIS A 233 3.85 -11.63 -13.59
N ASN A 234 4.96 -11.17 -14.14
CA ASN A 234 5.80 -11.99 -15.02
C ASN A 234 6.56 -13.11 -14.29
N SER A 235 6.73 -13.00 -12.97
CA SER A 235 7.27 -14.09 -12.13
C SER A 235 6.22 -15.11 -11.67
N LEU A 236 4.94 -14.88 -11.99
CA LEU A 236 3.79 -15.71 -11.59
C LEU A 236 3.14 -16.44 -12.78
N LEU A 237 3.63 -16.21 -14.01
CA LEU A 237 3.34 -16.96 -15.24
C LEU A 237 4.46 -18.00 -15.48
#